data_AF-A0A7X2IHS4-F1
#
_entry.id   AF-A0A7X2IHS4-F1
#
_cell.length_a   1.000
_cell.length_b   1.000
_cell.length_c   1.000
_cell.angle_alpha   90.00
_cell.angle_beta   90.00
_cell.angle_gamma   90.00
#
_symmetry.space_group_name_H-M   'P 1'
#
loop_
_entity.id
_entity.type
_entity.pdbx_description
1 polymer ?
#
loop_
_entity_poly.entity_id
_entity_poly.type
_entity_poly.pdbx_seq_one_letter_code
_entity_poly.pdbx_strand_id
1 'polypeptide(L)'
;MKLTEDMRLDAQSIGILKDRETGTIVDYFFIAILWCRDPRYESRHMRAGECRGLFRFDKITLDAELLLAMPGDDSDHRFEKAAWKVLKEYRVSGEWPSGTQYASG
;
A
#
# COMPACT_ATOMS: atom_id res chain seq x y z
N MET A 1 -10.63 9.47 5.74
CA MET A 1 -9.89 10.44 6.56
C MET A 1 -9.26 11.43 5.61
N LYS A 2 -9.43 12.75 5.81
CA LYS A 2 -8.65 13.74 5.06
C LYS A 2 -7.37 14.03 5.83
N LEU A 3 -6.23 14.03 5.17
CA LEU A 3 -4.96 14.41 5.81
C LEU A 3 -5.00 15.90 6.17
N THR A 4 -4.46 16.28 7.32
CA THR A 4 -4.22 17.69 7.67
C THR A 4 -2.94 18.19 6.99
N GLU A 5 -2.72 19.51 6.89
CA GLU A 5 -1.55 20.09 6.17
C GLU A 5 -0.19 19.56 6.66
N ASP A 6 -0.08 19.21 7.94
CA ASP A 6 1.16 18.69 8.54
C ASP A 6 1.34 17.17 8.42
N MET A 7 0.37 16.45 7.82
CA MET A 7 0.41 15.00 7.68
C MET A 7 0.97 14.61 6.31
N ARG A 8 1.97 13.72 6.32
CA ARG A 8 2.63 13.21 5.12
C ARG A 8 2.61 11.70 5.11
N LEU A 9 2.12 11.14 4.01
CA LEU A 9 2.14 9.71 3.80
C LEU A 9 3.52 9.28 3.30
N ASP A 10 4.05 8.19 3.85
CA ASP A 10 5.34 7.64 3.43
C ASP A 10 5.31 7.30 1.95
N ALA A 11 6.26 7.84 1.19
CA ALA A 11 6.33 7.67 -0.26
C ALA A 11 7.25 6.52 -0.69
N GLN A 12 8.07 6.01 0.23
CA GLN A 12 9.15 5.08 -0.04
C GLN A 12 8.83 3.67 0.44
N SER A 13 8.10 3.53 1.54
CA SER A 13 7.82 2.23 2.17
C SER A 13 6.33 1.89 2.16
N ILE A 14 5.98 0.81 1.43
CA ILE A 14 4.61 0.27 1.38
C ILE A 14 4.66 -1.21 1.81
N GLY A 15 4.03 -1.53 2.94
CA GLY A 15 3.79 -2.90 3.37
C GLY A 15 2.58 -3.48 2.64
N ILE A 16 2.64 -4.73 2.21
CA ILE A 16 1.57 -5.39 1.45
C ILE A 16 1.26 -6.74 2.11
N LEU A 17 0.00 -6.96 2.45
CA LEU A 17 -0.46 -8.14 3.18
C LEU A 17 -1.68 -8.74 2.48
N LYS A 18 -1.64 -10.05 2.23
CA LYS A 18 -2.79 -10.78 1.70
C LYS A 18 -3.91 -10.79 2.75
N ASP A 19 -5.11 -10.43 2.34
CA ASP A 19 -6.30 -10.44 3.20
C ASP A 19 -7.12 -11.73 2.98
N ARG A 20 -7.55 -11.96 1.74
CA ARG A 20 -8.32 -13.14 1.38
C ARG A 20 -7.98 -13.63 -0.01
N GLU A 21 -8.21 -14.92 -0.23
CA GLU A 21 -7.94 -15.58 -1.50
C GLU A 21 -9.04 -16.59 -1.80
N THR A 22 -9.52 -16.59 -3.04
CA THR A 22 -10.47 -17.58 -3.56
C THR A 22 -9.91 -18.20 -4.85
N GLY A 23 -10.68 -19.05 -5.53
CA GLY A 23 -10.28 -19.61 -6.82
C GLY A 23 -10.08 -18.57 -7.92
N THR A 24 -10.82 -17.45 -7.89
CA THR A 24 -10.83 -16.45 -8.97
C THR A 24 -10.21 -15.11 -8.58
N ILE A 25 -10.14 -14.78 -7.28
CA ILE A 25 -9.67 -13.47 -6.82
C ILE A 25 -8.70 -13.59 -5.65
N VAL A 26 -7.90 -12.55 -5.45
CA VAL A 26 -7.09 -12.36 -4.24
C VAL A 26 -7.05 -10.88 -3.85
N ASP A 27 -7.29 -10.60 -2.57
CA ASP A 27 -7.34 -9.24 -2.03
C ASP A 27 -6.11 -8.98 -1.16
N TYR A 28 -5.63 -7.74 -1.20
CA TYR A 28 -4.43 -7.29 -0.52
C TYR A 28 -4.64 -5.93 0.15
N PHE A 29 -4.26 -5.85 1.43
CA PHE A 29 -4.01 -4.56 2.06
C PHE A 29 -2.65 -4.04 1.62
N PHE A 30 -2.60 -2.74 1.32
CA PHE A 30 -1.35 -2.00 1.21
C PHE A 30 -1.33 -0.89 2.26
N ILE A 31 -0.21 -0.73 2.93
CA ILE A 31 -0.05 0.03 4.18
C ILE A 31 1.12 0.97 4.01
N ALA A 32 0.91 2.26 4.27
CA ALA A 32 1.97 3.26 4.31
C ALA A 32 1.95 3.98 5.65
N ILE A 33 3.14 4.32 6.15
CA ILE A 33 3.28 5.03 7.42
C ILE A 33 2.78 6.46 7.25
N LEU A 34 2.02 6.94 8.23
CA LEU A 34 1.65 8.35 8.31
C LEU A 34 2.63 9.07 9.22
N TRP A 35 3.24 10.13 8.70
CA TRP A 35 4.15 11.01 9.39
C TRP A 35 3.46 12.34 9.71
N CYS A 36 3.74 12.92 10.87
CA CYS A 36 3.36 14.30 11.21
C CYS A 36 4.56 15.05 11.78
N ARG A 37 4.46 16.38 11.87
CA ARG A 37 5.49 17.20 12.53
C ARG A 37 5.59 16.85 14.01
N ASP A 38 6.80 16.71 14.53
CA ASP A 38 7.02 16.53 15.97
C ASP A 38 6.86 17.88 16.68
N PRO A 39 5.89 18.06 17.59
CA PRO A 39 5.68 19.35 18.26
C PRO A 39 6.84 19.75 19.18
N ARG A 40 7.75 18.82 19.50
CA ARG A 40 8.92 19.08 20.34
C ARG A 40 10.11 19.62 19.56
N TYR A 41 10.15 19.41 18.25
CA TYR A 41 11.29 19.75 17.40
C TYR A 41 10.83 20.25 16.04
N GLU A 42 11.14 21.51 15.70
CA GLU A 42 10.67 22.13 14.46
C GLU A 42 11.09 21.41 13.18
N SER A 43 12.24 20.72 13.19
CA SER A 43 12.85 20.06 12.03
C SER A 43 12.59 18.56 11.96
N ARG A 44 11.84 17.96 12.90
CA ARG A 44 11.61 16.52 12.94
C ARG A 44 10.16 16.16 12.65
N HIS A 45 10.01 14.96 12.10
CA HIS A 45 8.72 14.32 11.95
C HIS A 45 8.67 13.10 12.88
N MET A 46 7.48 12.76 13.34
CA MET A 46 7.21 11.56 14.10
C MET A 46 6.13 10.74 13.43
N ARG A 47 6.13 9.44 13.69
CA ARG A 47 5.10 8.53 13.19
C ARG A 47 3.77 8.87 13.88
N ALA A 48 2.78 9.24 13.07
CA ALA A 48 1.42 9.56 13.50
C ALA A 48 0.50 8.32 13.45
N GLY A 49 0.82 7.34 12.61
CA GLY A 49 0.01 6.13 12.44
C GLY A 49 0.34 5.40 11.15
N GLU A 50 -0.66 4.73 10.61
CA GLU A 50 -0.62 4.05 9.31
C GLU A 50 -1.90 4.37 8.54
N CYS A 51 -1.78 4.58 7.25
CA CYS A 51 -2.90 4.54 6.33
C CYS A 51 -2.88 3.20 5.59
N ARG A 52 -4.06 2.68 5.27
CA ARG A 52 -4.21 1.47 4.46
C ARG A 52 -5.20 1.69 3.34
N GLY A 53 -4.94 1.06 2.21
CA GLY A 53 -5.92 0.81 1.17
C GLY A 53 -6.10 -0.69 0.95
N LEU A 54 -7.07 -1.05 0.11
CA LEU A 54 -7.38 -2.42 -0.26
C LEU A 54 -7.48 -2.51 -1.78
N PHE A 55 -6.81 -3.48 -2.39
CA PHE A 55 -6.97 -3.78 -3.80
C PHE A 55 -7.17 -5.28 -4.03
N ARG A 56 -7.70 -5.63 -5.19
CA ARG A 56 -7.94 -7.00 -5.62
C ARG A 56 -7.24 -7.28 -6.93
N PHE A 57 -6.73 -8.50 -7.09
CA PHE A 57 -6.45 -9.08 -8.40
C PHE A 57 -7.54 -10.06 -8.83
N ASP A 58 -7.91 -9.99 -10.11
CA ASP A 58 -8.52 -11.11 -10.82
C ASP A 58 -7.41 -12.09 -11.24
N LYS A 59 -7.54 -13.36 -10.88
CA LYS A 59 -6.50 -14.38 -11.13
C LYS A 59 -6.45 -14.85 -12.58
N ILE A 60 -7.51 -14.63 -13.35
CA ILE A 60 -7.62 -15.01 -14.75
C ILE A 60 -7.03 -13.91 -15.62
N THR A 61 -7.45 -12.66 -15.43
CA THR A 61 -7.00 -11.52 -16.24
C THR A 61 -5.69 -10.92 -15.74
N LEU A 62 -5.35 -11.14 -14.47
CA LEU A 62 -4.24 -10.50 -13.75
C LEU A 62 -4.38 -8.98 -13.61
N ASP A 63 -5.59 -8.47 -13.78
CA ASP A 63 -5.89 -7.05 -13.57
C ASP A 63 -6.08 -6.76 -12.09
N ALA A 64 -5.60 -5.58 -11.67
CA ALA A 64 -5.79 -5.07 -10.32
C ALA A 64 -6.89 -4.00 -10.28
N GLU A 65 -7.81 -4.11 -9.32
CA GLU A 65 -8.81 -3.08 -9.03
C GLU A 65 -8.63 -2.53 -7.61
N LEU A 66 -8.78 -1.21 -7.45
CA LEU A 66 -8.75 -0.56 -6.15
C LEU A 66 -10.13 -0.64 -5.50
N LEU A 67 -10.22 -1.31 -4.34
CA LEU A 67 -11.46 -1.49 -3.58
C LEU A 67 -11.64 -0.43 -2.50
N LEU A 68 -10.54 -0.01 -1.87
CA LEU A 68 -10.51 1.05 -0.87
C LEU A 68 -9.29 1.93 -1.10
N ALA A 69 -9.54 3.18 -1.47
CA ALA A 69 -8.49 4.18 -1.63
C ALA A 69 -7.77 4.44 -0.30
N MET A 70 -6.44 4.58 -0.38
CA MET A 70 -5.62 4.95 0.76
C MET A 70 -5.71 6.46 0.99
N PRO A 71 -6.05 6.93 2.21
CA PRO A 71 -6.03 8.35 2.52
C PRO A 71 -4.66 8.99 2.28
N GLY A 72 -4.61 10.01 1.43
CA GLY A 72 -3.37 10.73 1.08
C GLY A 72 -2.60 10.12 -0.10
N ASP A 73 -3.17 9.15 -0.80
CA ASP A 73 -2.66 8.63 -2.06
C ASP A 73 -3.48 9.15 -3.26
N ASP A 74 -3.59 10.47 -3.38
CA ASP A 74 -4.55 11.12 -4.30
C ASP A 74 -4.27 10.88 -5.80
N SER A 75 -3.12 10.29 -6.14
CA SER A 75 -2.74 9.92 -7.51
C SER A 75 -2.67 8.41 -7.74
N ASP A 76 -3.17 7.59 -6.80
CA ASP A 76 -3.13 6.13 -6.82
C ASP A 76 -1.73 5.50 -6.97
N HIS A 77 -0.67 6.29 -6.78
CA HIS A 77 0.72 5.87 -7.04
C HIS A 77 1.16 4.73 -6.12
N ARG A 78 0.66 4.68 -4.88
CA ARG A 78 0.98 3.58 -3.96
C ARG A 78 0.19 2.34 -4.28
N PHE A 79 -1.06 2.49 -4.73
CA PHE A 79 -1.82 1.38 -5.28
C PHE A 79 -1.08 0.75 -6.48
N GLU A 80 -0.68 1.54 -7.47
CA GLU A 80 0.02 1.04 -8.66
C GLU A 80 1.33 0.31 -8.30
N LYS A 81 2.12 0.89 -7.38
CA LYS A 81 3.34 0.25 -6.87
C LYS A 81 3.05 -1.07 -6.15
N ALA A 82 2.02 -1.11 -5.32
CA ALA A 82 1.67 -2.30 -4.57
C ALA A 82 1.21 -3.43 -5.49
N ALA A 83 0.32 -3.12 -6.43
CA ALA A 83 -0.15 -4.05 -7.45
C ALA A 83 1.03 -4.58 -8.29
N TRP A 84 1.89 -3.70 -8.79
CA TRP A 84 3.07 -4.10 -9.56
C TRP A 84 4.00 -5.04 -8.78
N LYS A 85 4.23 -4.76 -7.50
CA LYS A 85 5.12 -5.56 -6.64
C LYS A 85 4.58 -6.97 -6.44
N VAL A 86 3.29 -7.10 -6.12
CA VAL A 86 2.62 -8.40 -5.99
C VAL A 86 2.63 -9.18 -7.30
N LEU A 87 2.26 -8.53 -8.41
CA LEU A 87 2.24 -9.17 -9.72
C LEU A 87 3.63 -9.65 -10.16
N LYS A 88 4.66 -8.85 -9.89
CA LYS A 88 6.05 -9.24 -10.17
C LYS A 88 6.44 -10.49 -9.39
N GLU A 89 6.12 -10.56 -8.10
CA GLU A 89 6.42 -11.73 -7.28
C GLU A 89 5.67 -12.97 -7.75
N TYR A 90 4.37 -12.84 -8.01
CA TYR A 90 3.56 -13.91 -8.60
C TYR A 90 4.17 -14.43 -9.91
N ARG A 91 4.63 -13.55 -10.81
CA ARG A 91 5.28 -13.96 -12.06
C ARG A 91 6.60 -14.71 -11.87
N VAL A 92 7.28 -14.52 -10.73
CA VAL A 92 8.55 -15.19 -10.42
C VAL A 92 8.30 -16.53 -9.71
N SER A 93 7.39 -16.59 -8.75
CA SER A 93 7.15 -17.79 -7.94
C SER A 93 6.04 -18.69 -8.50
N GLY A 94 5.12 -18.16 -9.30
CA GLY A 94 3.85 -18.81 -9.65
C GLY A 94 2.81 -18.79 -8.52
N GLU A 95 3.13 -18.16 -7.38
CA GLU A 95 2.29 -18.16 -6.18
C GLU A 95 1.99 -16.73 -5.73
N TRP A 96 0.73 -16.48 -5.35
CA TRP A 96 0.31 -15.20 -4.79
C TRP A 96 0.96 -15.01 -3.41
N PRO A 97 1.81 -13.98 -3.19
CA PRO A 97 2.57 -13.83 -1.95
C PRO A 97 1.65 -13.59 -0.76
N SER A 98 1.95 -14.18 0.41
CA SER A 98 1.22 -13.94 1.66
C SER A 98 1.45 -12.53 2.21
N GLY A 99 2.64 -11.98 1.96
CA GLY A 99 2.98 -10.59 2.23
C GLY A 99 4.28 -10.22 1.55
N THR A 100 4.45 -8.92 1.29
CA THR A 100 5.68 -8.36 0.73
C THR A 100 5.80 -6.89 1.12
N GLN A 101 6.93 -6.28 0.82
CA GLN A 101 7.18 -4.86 1.04
C GLN A 101 7.82 -4.24 -0.19
N TYR A 102 7.44 -3.00 -0.47
CA TYR A 102 8.14 -2.15 -1.41
C TYR A 102 8.92 -1.09 -0.65
N ALA A 103 10.24 -1.07 -0.83
CA ALA A 103 11.12 -0.01 -0.35
C ALA A 103 11.95 0.49 -1.53
N SER A 104 11.89 1.79 -1.84
CA SER A 104 12.82 2.43 -2.79
C SER A 104 13.89 3.17 -1.99
N GLY A 105 15.10 2.60 -1.95
CA GLY A 105 16.31 3.25 -1.44
C GLY A 105 17.06 3.99 -2.54
#